data_AF-A0A151TG44-F1
#
_entry.id   AF-A0A151TG44-F1
#
_cell.length_a   1.000
_cell.length_b   1.000
_cell.length_c   1.000
_cell.angle_alpha   90.00
_cell.angle_beta   90.00
_cell.angle_gamma   90.00
#
_symmetry.space_group_name_H-M   'P 1'
#
loop_
_entity.id
_entity.type
_entity.pdbx_description
1 polymer ?
#
loop_
_entity_poly.entity_id
_entity_poly.type
_entity_poly.pdbx_seq_one_letter_code
_entity_poly.pdbx_strand_id
1 'polypeptide(L)'
;FAKLSKCKFRLSKINFLGRVISKRDIVVDPPKVKVVLEWKVPKFVFEIRSFLDFSSYYRRFIESFSILTLPLTKLIRKNQPFTRDSRCEEASKSLREG
;
A
#
# COMPACT_ATOMS: atom_id res chain seq x y z
N PHE A 1 3.86 -20.72 23.68
CA PHE A 1 2.49 -21.09 24.07
C PHE A 1 1.47 -20.34 23.23
N ALA A 2 0.44 -21.02 22.72
CA ALA A 2 -0.64 -20.40 21.94
C ALA A 2 -1.77 -19.91 22.87
N LYS A 3 -2.29 -18.70 22.64
CA LYS A 3 -3.43 -18.15 23.38
C LYS A 3 -4.73 -18.60 22.71
N LEU A 4 -5.47 -19.53 23.33
CA LEU A 4 -6.73 -20.09 22.80
C LEU A 4 -7.75 -19.02 22.37
N SER A 5 -7.82 -17.90 23.09
CA SER A 5 -8.72 -16.79 22.76
C SER A 5 -8.41 -16.10 21.43
N LYS A 6 -7.24 -16.34 20.84
CA LYS A 6 -6.84 -15.83 19.51
C LYS A 6 -6.91 -16.90 18.42
N CYS A 7 -7.16 -18.15 18.79
CA CYS A 7 -7.28 -19.26 17.85
C CYS A 7 -8.67 -19.25 17.21
N LYS A 8 -8.71 -19.37 15.89
CA LYS A 8 -9.96 -19.48 15.13
C LYS A 8 -9.93 -20.80 14.37
N PHE A 9 -10.96 -21.62 14.57
CA PHE A 9 -11.03 -22.97 14.00
C PHE A 9 -12.21 -23.11 13.05
N ARG A 10 -12.06 -23.99 12.05
CA ARG A 10 -13.13 -24.38 11.11
C ARG A 10 -13.81 -23.21 10.37
N LEU A 11 -13.08 -22.12 10.14
CA LEU A 11 -13.60 -20.98 9.37
C LEU A 11 -13.48 -21.23 7.87
N SER A 12 -14.48 -20.78 7.10
CA SER A 12 -14.46 -20.79 5.64
C SER A 12 -13.62 -19.64 5.05
N LYS A 13 -13.40 -18.57 5.82
CA LYS A 13 -12.53 -17.43 5.52
C LYS A 13 -11.80 -16.98 6.79
N ILE A 14 -10.53 -16.63 6.68
CA ILE A 14 -9.73 -16.12 7.80
C ILE A 14 -8.89 -14.92 7.37
N ASN A 15 -8.86 -13.88 8.22
CA ASN A 15 -7.94 -12.76 8.04
C ASN A 15 -6.59 -13.13 8.65
N PHE A 16 -5.57 -13.22 7.82
CA PHE A 16 -4.21 -13.55 8.23
C PHE A 16 -3.21 -12.66 7.50
N LEU A 17 -2.35 -11.97 8.25
CA LEU A 17 -1.32 -11.06 7.73
C LEU A 17 -1.85 -9.99 6.75
N GLY A 18 -3.09 -9.52 6.92
CA GLY A 18 -3.71 -8.54 6.02
C GLY A 18 -4.23 -9.13 4.70
N ARG A 19 -4.47 -10.45 4.68
CA ARG A 19 -5.13 -11.16 3.59
C ARG A 19 -6.35 -11.86 4.13
N VAL A 20 -7.40 -11.92 3.33
CA VAL A 20 -8.56 -12.80 3.53
C VAL A 20 -8.27 -14.09 2.77
N ILE A 21 -7.98 -15.15 3.51
CA ILE A 21 -7.71 -16.48 2.94
C ILE A 21 -9.01 -17.28 3.00
N SER A 22 -9.41 -17.83 1.85
CA SER A 22 -10.56 -18.73 1.72
C SER A 22 -10.13 -20.04 1.05
N LYS A 23 -11.06 -21.01 0.94
CA LYS A 23 -10.81 -22.27 0.23
C LYS A 23 -10.47 -22.11 -1.26
N ARG A 24 -10.87 -20.99 -1.89
CA ARG A 24 -10.74 -20.78 -3.34
C ARG A 24 -9.75 -19.67 -3.65
N ASP A 25 -9.80 -18.59 -2.89
CA ASP A 25 -9.09 -17.35 -3.19
C ASP A 25 -8.32 -16.81 -1.99
N ILE A 26 -7.20 -16.13 -2.28
CA ILE A 26 -6.47 -15.26 -1.35
C ILE A 26 -6.69 -13.83 -1.83
N VAL A 27 -7.46 -13.06 -1.06
CA VAL A 27 -7.79 -11.67 -1.37
C VAL A 27 -7.07 -10.76 -0.38
N VAL A 28 -6.67 -9.56 -0.78
CA VAL A 28 -6.17 -8.56 0.19
C VAL A 28 -7.31 -8.12 1.07
N ASP A 29 -7.01 -7.88 2.35
CA ASP A 29 -7.96 -7.28 3.27
C ASP A 29 -8.33 -5.85 2.78
N PRO A 30 -9.57 -5.60 2.32
CA PRO A 30 -10.00 -4.31 1.78
C PRO A 30 -9.62 -3.08 2.63
N PRO A 31 -9.73 -3.09 3.98
CA PRO A 31 -9.27 -1.99 4.82
C PRO A 31 -7.78 -1.66 4.67
N LYS A 32 -6.92 -2.60 4.31
CA LYS A 32 -5.49 -2.32 4.11
C LYS A 32 -5.20 -1.63 2.78
N VAL A 33 -5.96 -1.95 1.74
CA VAL A 33 -5.95 -1.18 0.48
C VAL A 33 -6.46 0.23 0.78
N LYS A 34 -7.54 0.36 1.55
CA LYS A 34 -8.12 1.65 1.95
C LYS A 34 -7.11 2.59 2.63
N VAL A 35 -6.18 2.09 3.44
CA VAL A 35 -5.10 2.91 4.04
C VAL A 35 -4.14 3.48 3.00
N VAL A 36 -3.85 2.73 1.93
CA VAL A 36 -3.08 3.25 0.78
C VAL A 36 -3.90 4.32 0.05
N LEU A 37 -5.22 4.12 -0.09
CA LEU A 37 -6.12 5.07 -0.76
C LEU A 37 -6.39 6.35 0.06
N GLU A 38 -6.38 6.28 1.39
CA GLU A 38 -6.64 7.42 2.28
C GLU A 38 -5.35 8.17 2.68
N TRP A 39 -4.19 7.77 2.13
CA TRP A 39 -2.92 8.37 2.50
C TRP A 39 -2.84 9.86 2.10
N LYS A 40 -2.58 10.71 3.10
CA LYS A 40 -2.42 12.15 2.91
C LYS A 40 -1.24 12.45 2.00
N VAL A 41 -1.37 13.44 1.13
CA VAL A 41 -0.29 13.86 0.22
C VAL A 41 0.96 14.19 1.05
N PRO A 42 2.04 13.41 0.92
CA PRO A 42 3.24 13.61 1.73
C PRO A 42 3.89 14.97 1.42
N LYS A 43 4.39 15.62 2.46
CA LYS A 43 5.05 16.94 2.42
C LYS A 43 6.56 16.82 2.39
N PHE A 44 7.10 15.72 2.88
CA PHE A 44 8.55 15.50 3.01
C PHE A 44 9.02 14.21 2.32
N VAL A 45 10.29 14.21 1.93
CA VAL A 45 10.96 13.06 1.27
C VAL A 45 10.89 11.79 2.14
N PHE A 46 11.03 11.92 3.46
CA PHE A 46 10.97 10.77 4.38
C PHE A 46 9.57 10.14 4.43
N GLU A 47 8.51 10.95 4.29
CA GLU A 47 7.13 10.47 4.26
C GLU A 47 6.84 9.70 2.97
N ILE A 48 7.37 10.19 1.83
CA ILE A 48 7.27 9.48 0.54
C ILE A 48 7.99 8.14 0.62
N ARG A 49 9.19 8.11 1.21
CA ARG A 49 9.97 6.88 1.34
C ARG A 49 9.26 5.85 2.22
N SER A 50 8.77 6.29 3.39
CA SER A 50 7.96 5.46 4.29
C SER A 50 6.71 4.91 3.60
N PHE A 51 6.03 5.74 2.79
CA PHE A 51 4.87 5.33 2.02
C PHE A 51 5.20 4.31 0.92
N LEU A 52 6.30 4.51 0.17
CA LEU A 52 6.75 3.57 -0.85
C LEU A 52 7.12 2.21 -0.23
N ASP A 53 7.81 2.23 0.92
CA ASP A 53 8.14 1.00 1.65
C ASP A 53 6.88 0.27 2.12
N PHE A 54 5.91 1.00 2.69
CA PHE A 54 4.62 0.44 3.10
C PHE A 54 3.81 -0.14 1.93
N SER A 55 3.67 0.64 0.85
CA SER A 55 2.84 0.29 -0.31
C SER A 55 3.44 -0.84 -1.14
N SER A 56 4.76 -1.05 -1.07
CA SER A 56 5.47 -2.16 -1.75
C SER A 56 4.91 -3.55 -1.38
N TYR A 57 4.43 -3.71 -0.14
CA TYR A 57 3.81 -4.95 0.33
C TYR A 57 2.54 -5.31 -0.48
N TYR A 58 1.83 -4.31 -0.98
CA TYR A 58 0.57 -4.46 -1.73
C TYR A 58 0.76 -4.41 -3.24
N ARG A 59 1.98 -4.22 -3.75
CA ARG A 59 2.30 -4.10 -5.19
C ARG A 59 1.66 -5.18 -6.07
N ARG A 60 1.52 -6.42 -5.56
CA ARG A 60 0.92 -7.55 -6.31
C ARG A 60 -0.58 -7.40 -6.58
N PHE A 61 -1.23 -6.45 -5.93
CA PHE A 61 -2.69 -6.30 -5.93
C PHE A 61 -3.14 -4.94 -6.44
N ILE A 62 -2.20 -4.02 -6.66
CA ILE A 62 -2.44 -2.71 -7.25
C ILE A 62 -1.99 -2.80 -8.70
N GLU A 63 -2.92 -2.72 -9.63
CA GLU A 63 -2.61 -2.71 -11.05
C GLU A 63 -1.73 -1.50 -11.39
N SER A 64 -0.74 -1.69 -12.27
CA SER A 64 0.16 -0.61 -12.69
C SER A 64 0.91 0.10 -11.54
N PHE A 65 1.07 -0.55 -10.38
CA PHE A 65 1.76 0.02 -9.21
C PHE A 65 3.11 0.68 -9.54
N SER A 66 3.92 0.06 -10.38
CA SER A 66 5.23 0.59 -10.78
C SER A 66 5.13 1.89 -11.57
N ILE A 67 4.08 2.04 -12.40
CA ILE A 67 3.79 3.25 -13.17
C ILE A 67 3.30 4.36 -12.24
N LEU A 68 2.42 4.01 -11.30
CA LEU A 68 1.86 4.94 -10.31
C LEU A 68 2.90 5.46 -9.31
N THR A 69 3.85 4.61 -8.90
CA THR A 69 4.91 4.99 -7.94
C THR A 69 6.15 5.59 -8.59
N LEU A 70 6.28 5.52 -9.91
CA LEU A 70 7.41 6.05 -10.70
C LEU A 70 7.73 7.53 -10.39
N PRO A 71 6.76 8.47 -10.40
CA PRO A 71 7.02 9.87 -10.04
C PRO A 71 7.39 10.05 -8.57
N LEU A 72 6.77 9.30 -7.64
CA LEU A 72 7.17 9.30 -6.23
C LEU A 72 8.60 8.80 -6.03
N THR A 73 9.00 7.79 -6.79
CA THR A 73 10.36 7.22 -6.74
C THR A 73 11.39 8.20 -7.30
N LYS A 74 11.01 9.05 -8.28
CA LYS A 74 11.88 10.13 -8.78
C LYS A 74 12.14 11.17 -7.68
N LEU A 75 11.11 11.57 -6.93
CA LEU A 75 11.24 12.57 -5.85
C LEU A 75 12.20 12.18 -4.71
N ILE A 76 12.43 10.88 -4.49
CA ILE A 76 13.33 10.39 -3.44
C ILE A 76 14.74 10.06 -3.96
N ARG A 77 15.06 10.35 -5.23
CA ARG A 77 16.39 10.08 -5.79
C ARG A 77 17.45 10.98 -5.15
N LYS A 78 18.61 10.38 -4.92
CA LYS A 78 19.78 11.09 -4.37
C LYS A 78 20.19 12.22 -5.33
N ASN A 79 20.51 13.39 -4.78
CA ASN A 79 20.91 14.61 -5.50
C ASN A 79 19.81 15.29 -6.34
N GLN A 80 18.53 15.00 -6.11
CA GLN A 80 17.43 15.76 -6.72
C GLN A 80 16.75 16.66 -5.67
N PRO A 81 16.58 17.97 -5.92
CA PRO A 81 15.80 18.82 -5.04
C PRO A 81 14.34 18.36 -5.00
N PHE A 82 13.81 18.20 -3.79
CA PHE A 82 12.41 17.86 -3.60
C PHE A 82 11.54 19.02 -4.09
N THR A 83 10.89 18.84 -5.24
CA THR A 83 10.01 19.83 -5.83
C THR A 83 8.65 19.17 -6.01
N ARG A 84 7.60 19.68 -5.34
CA ARG A 84 6.22 19.23 -5.59
C ARG A 84 5.82 19.67 -7.00
N ASP A 85 5.95 18.77 -7.97
CA ASP A 85 5.41 18.97 -9.30
C ASP A 85 3.99 18.41 -9.40
N SER A 86 3.23 18.90 -10.38
CA SER A 86 1.85 18.46 -10.63
C SER A 86 1.74 16.95 -10.90
N ARG A 87 2.77 16.36 -11.50
CA ARG A 87 2.85 14.93 -11.84
C ARG A 87 2.91 14.05 -10.59
N CYS A 88 3.55 14.52 -9.53
CA CYS A 88 3.62 13.80 -8.25
C CYS A 88 2.31 13.88 -7.47
N GLU A 89 1.58 14.99 -7.57
CA GLU A 89 0.23 15.09 -7.00
C GLU A 89 -0.75 14.19 -7.73
N GLU A 90 -0.72 14.18 -9.06
CA GLU A 90 -1.53 13.29 -9.90
C GLU A 90 -1.24 11.83 -9.59
N ALA A 91 0.02 11.42 -9.53
CA ALA A 91 0.34 10.02 -9.27
C ALA A 91 0.01 9.57 -7.84
N SER A 92 0.18 10.48 -6.87
CA SER A 92 -0.34 10.26 -5.51
C SER A 92 -1.85 10.09 -5.53
N LYS A 93 -2.57 10.78 -6.44
CA LYS A 93 -4.03 10.67 -6.59
C LYS A 93 -4.45 9.41 -7.32
N SER A 94 -3.80 9.04 -8.41
CA SER A 94 -4.11 7.83 -9.17
C SER A 94 -3.86 6.55 -8.36
N LEU A 95 -2.85 6.54 -7.49
CA LEU A 95 -2.63 5.43 -6.55
C LEU A 95 -3.73 5.31 -5.46
N ARG A 96 -4.56 6.35 -5.29
CA ARG A 96 -5.71 6.36 -4.37
C ARG A 96 -7.04 6.01 -5.02
N GLU A 97 -7.12 6.00 -6.34
CA GLU A 97 -8.36 5.79 -7.09
C GLU A 97 -8.41 4.43 -7.81
N GLY A 98 -7.29 3.67 -7.80
CA GLY A 98 -7.15 2.35 -8.43
C GLY A 98 -7.25 1.17 -7.47
#